data_AF-A0A947KQN0-F1
#
_entry.id   AF-A0A947KQN0-F1
#
_cell.length_a   1.000
_cell.length_b   1.000
_cell.length_c   1.000
_cell.angle_alpha   90.00
_cell.angle_beta   90.00
_cell.angle_gamma   90.00
#
_symmetry.space_group_name_H-M   'P 1'
#
loop_
_entity.id
_entity.type
_entity.pdbx_description
1 polymer ?
#
loop_
_entity_poly.entity_id
_entity_poly.type
_entity_poly.pdbx_seq_one_letter_code
_entity_poly.pdbx_strand_id
1 'polypeptide(L)'
;MHKIIKVIVLDGYRLDLTFDDQTRGIVNLSGLVGRGVFALWHDYNVFRKVEIGQAGELIWAEQLDLCPDSLYLKVTGRKPEDVFPALKHEMAYA
;
A
#
# COMPACT_ATOMS: atom_id res chain seq x y z
N MET A 1 6.80 8.26 -8.03
CA MET A 1 5.61 7.44 -7.76
C MET A 1 5.98 6.03 -8.12
N HIS A 2 6.00 5.16 -7.13
CA HIS A 2 6.25 3.73 -7.28
C HIS A 2 4.98 3.04 -7.78
N LYS A 3 5.15 1.89 -8.43
CA LYS A 3 4.04 1.04 -8.86
C LYS A 3 4.22 -0.35 -8.29
N ILE A 4 3.13 -0.95 -7.79
CA ILE A 4 3.16 -2.37 -7.43
C ILE A 4 2.99 -3.17 -8.72
N ILE A 5 3.89 -4.12 -8.96
CA ILE A 5 3.87 -4.99 -10.13
C ILE A 5 3.55 -6.45 -9.77
N LYS A 6 3.61 -6.80 -8.48
CA LYS A 6 3.21 -8.10 -7.98
C LYS A 6 2.70 -7.99 -6.54
N VAL A 7 1.64 -8.73 -6.25
CA VAL A 7 1.11 -8.93 -4.90
C VAL A 7 0.90 -10.42 -4.66
N ILE A 8 1.30 -10.89 -3.48
CA ILE A 8 0.98 -12.23 -2.97
C ILE A 8 0.27 -12.04 -1.63
N VAL A 9 -0.94 -12.59 -1.52
CA VAL A 9 -1.70 -12.55 -0.28
C VAL A 9 -1.20 -13.62 0.67
N LEU A 10 -0.86 -13.21 1.89
CA LEU A 10 -0.40 -14.07 2.98
C LEU A 10 -1.43 -14.06 4.13
N ASP A 11 -1.36 -15.08 4.99
CA ASP A 11 -2.21 -15.16 6.17
C ASP A 11 -2.02 -13.99 7.13
N GLY A 12 -3.10 -13.66 7.84
CA GLY A 12 -3.11 -12.61 8.86
C GLY A 12 -3.10 -11.19 8.27
N TYR A 13 -3.77 -10.99 7.13
CA TYR A 13 -3.88 -9.69 6.45
C TYR A 13 -2.52 -9.09 6.07
N ARG A 14 -1.62 -9.95 5.60
CA ARG A 14 -0.30 -9.56 5.13
C ARG A 14 -0.22 -9.67 3.61
N LEU A 15 0.52 -8.77 3.00
CA LEU A 15 0.77 -8.79 1.56
C LEU A 15 2.29 -8.75 1.33
N ASP A 16 2.79 -9.67 0.52
CA ASP A 16 4.14 -9.61 -0.04
C ASP A 16 4.09 -8.88 -1.38
N LEU A 17 4.76 -7.73 -1.45
CA LEU A 17 4.69 -6.79 -2.56
C LEU A 17 6.02 -6.74 -3.31
N THR A 18 5.94 -6.67 -4.63
CA THR A 18 7.06 -6.27 -5.49
C THR A 18 6.71 -4.98 -6.21
N PHE A 19 7.62 -4.01 -6.13
CA PHE A 19 7.51 -2.72 -6.81
C PHE A 19 8.28 -2.73 -8.15
N ASP A 20 7.98 -1.76 -9.00
CA ASP A 20 8.60 -1.56 -10.32
C ASP A 20 10.12 -1.37 -10.27
N ASP A 21 10.64 -0.77 -9.21
CA ASP A 21 12.08 -0.63 -8.92
C ASP A 21 12.74 -1.92 -8.37
N GLN A 22 12.03 -3.06 -8.41
CA GLN A 22 12.42 -4.35 -7.84
C GLN A 22 12.50 -4.41 -6.32
N THR A 23 12.15 -3.34 -5.60
CA THR A 23 11.99 -3.38 -4.14
C THR A 23 10.91 -4.40 -3.77
N ARG A 24 11.15 -5.16 -2.70
CA ARG A 24 10.21 -6.16 -2.19
C ARG A 24 10.06 -6.07 -0.69
N GLY A 25 8.89 -6.46 -0.20
CA GLY A 25 8.71 -6.74 1.21
C GLY A 25 7.26 -6.92 1.63
N ILE A 26 7.11 -7.29 2.89
CA ILE A 26 5.83 -7.66 3.47
C ILE A 26 5.26 -6.48 4.25
N VAL A 27 4.00 -6.14 3.98
CA VAL A 27 3.23 -5.19 4.79
C VAL A 27 2.18 -5.95 5.61
N ASN A 28 2.01 -5.54 6.87
CA ASN A 28 0.94 -6.03 7.74
C ASN A 28 -0.20 -5.00 7.81
N LEU A 29 -1.38 -5.41 7.35
CA LEU A 29 -2.59 -4.57 7.30
C LEU A 29 -3.65 -4.98 8.35
N SER A 30 -3.36 -5.98 9.20
CA SER A 30 -4.30 -6.47 10.23
C SER A 30 -4.82 -5.36 11.15
N GLY A 31 -4.00 -4.36 11.46
CA GLY A 31 -4.39 -3.22 12.30
C GLY A 31 -5.43 -2.29 11.67
N LEU A 32 -5.70 -2.39 10.38
CA LEU A 32 -6.69 -1.58 9.66
C LEU A 32 -8.06 -2.27 9.55
N VAL A 33 -8.10 -3.59 9.70
CA VAL A 33 -9.31 -4.39 9.47
C VAL A 33 -10.47 -3.87 10.32
N GLY A 34 -11.62 -3.65 9.66
CA GLY A 34 -12.83 -3.19 10.33
C GLY A 34 -12.89 -1.69 10.61
N ARG A 35 -11.83 -0.92 10.31
CA ARG A 35 -11.77 0.52 10.62
C ARG A 35 -12.25 1.36 9.44
N GLY A 36 -13.36 2.09 9.60
CA GLY A 36 -13.83 3.03 8.59
C GLY A 36 -14.00 2.35 7.22
N VAL A 37 -13.33 2.88 6.19
CA VAL A 37 -13.35 2.34 4.82
C VAL A 37 -12.88 0.88 4.73
N PHE A 38 -12.08 0.40 5.69
CA PHE A 38 -11.59 -0.98 5.76
C PHE A 38 -12.59 -1.99 6.36
N ALA A 39 -13.85 -1.60 6.58
CA ALA A 39 -14.90 -2.48 7.10
C ALA A 39 -15.10 -3.76 6.24
N LEU A 40 -14.92 -3.63 4.92
CA LEU A 40 -15.00 -4.73 3.94
C LEU A 40 -14.05 -5.89 4.25
N TRP A 41 -12.94 -5.63 4.96
CA TRP A 41 -11.94 -6.65 5.29
C TRP A 41 -12.30 -7.53 6.50
N HIS A 42 -13.43 -7.29 7.17
CA HIS A 42 -13.95 -8.27 8.13
C HIS A 42 -14.19 -9.64 7.49
N ASP A 43 -14.60 -9.65 6.22
CA ASP A 43 -14.55 -10.85 5.41
C ASP A 43 -13.17 -11.02 4.79
N TYR A 44 -12.40 -11.97 5.30
CA TYR A 44 -11.08 -12.28 4.74
C TYR A 44 -11.15 -12.73 3.27
N ASN A 45 -12.26 -13.30 2.81
CA ASN A 45 -12.45 -13.62 1.39
C ASN A 45 -12.45 -12.38 0.51
N VAL A 46 -12.99 -11.26 1.01
CA VAL A 46 -12.93 -9.97 0.32
C VAL A 46 -11.49 -9.49 0.29
N PHE A 47 -10.77 -9.54 1.42
CA PHE A 47 -9.36 -9.15 1.48
C PHE A 47 -8.48 -9.93 0.49
N ARG A 48 -8.75 -11.23 0.28
CA ARG A 48 -7.99 -12.06 -0.67
C ARG A 48 -8.20 -11.70 -2.14
N LYS A 49 -9.23 -10.92 -2.47
CA LYS A 49 -9.52 -10.46 -3.84
C LYS A 49 -8.80 -9.16 -4.19
N VAL A 50 -7.64 -8.92 -3.59
CA VAL A 50 -6.82 -7.77 -3.96
C VAL A 50 -6.35 -7.91 -5.39
N GLU A 51 -6.43 -6.81 -6.13
CA GLU A 51 -5.94 -6.70 -7.50
C GLU A 51 -5.01 -5.50 -7.62
N ILE A 52 -4.19 -5.48 -8.68
CA ILE A 52 -3.35 -4.32 -9.00
C ILE A 52 -4.10 -3.49 -10.04
N GLY A 53 -4.40 -2.24 -9.69
CA GLY A 53 -5.03 -1.27 -10.57
C GLY A 53 -4.08 -0.73 -11.65
N GLN A 54 -4.61 0.07 -12.57
CA GLN A 54 -3.86 0.50 -13.76
C GLN A 54 -2.68 1.43 -13.43
N ALA A 55 -2.75 2.18 -12.32
CA ALA A 55 -1.65 3.03 -11.86
C ALA A 55 -0.69 2.29 -10.92
N GLY A 56 -0.92 1.00 -10.65
CA GLY A 56 -0.10 0.16 -9.76
C GLY A 56 -0.55 0.17 -8.30
N GLU A 57 -1.69 0.77 -7.99
CA GLU A 57 -2.38 0.76 -6.70
C GLU A 57 -2.98 -0.62 -6.39
N LEU A 58 -3.21 -0.93 -5.11
CA LEU A 58 -3.96 -2.14 -4.75
C LEU A 58 -5.43 -1.79 -4.64
N ILE A 59 -6.31 -2.56 -5.28
CA ILE A 59 -7.75 -2.34 -5.28
C ILE A 59 -8.51 -3.53 -4.72
N TRP A 60 -9.63 -3.25 -4.06
CA TRP A 60 -10.62 -4.22 -3.59
C TRP A 60 -12.01 -3.81 -4.05
N ALA A 61 -12.59 -4.57 -4.98
CA ALA A 61 -13.98 -4.41 -5.45
C ALA A 61 -14.36 -2.96 -5.83
N GLU A 62 -13.43 -2.20 -6.40
CA GLU A 62 -13.56 -0.78 -6.81
C GLU A 62 -13.93 0.22 -5.70
N GLN A 63 -14.12 -0.24 -4.45
CA GLN A 63 -14.57 0.59 -3.33
C GLN A 63 -13.43 1.05 -2.43
N LEU A 64 -12.29 0.35 -2.51
CA LEU A 64 -11.15 0.59 -1.66
C LEU A 64 -9.88 0.44 -2.48
N ASP A 65 -9.06 1.48 -2.47
CA ASP A 65 -7.72 1.46 -3.01
C ASP A 65 -6.67 1.78 -1.93
N LEU A 66 -5.47 1.25 -2.12
CA LEU A 66 -4.29 1.64 -1.36
C LEU A 66 -3.22 2.17 -2.30
N CYS A 67 -2.81 3.41 -2.02
CA CYS A 67 -1.75 4.10 -2.74
C CYS A 67 -0.42 3.29 -2.69
N PRO A 68 0.24 3.08 -3.84
CA PRO A 68 1.52 2.36 -3.91
C PRO A 68 2.59 2.98 -3.02
N ASP A 69 2.70 4.30 -3.00
CA ASP A 69 3.76 4.98 -2.29
C ASP A 69 3.59 4.86 -0.77
N SER A 70 2.35 4.87 -0.27
CA SER A 70 2.06 4.62 1.15
C SER A 70 2.50 3.21 1.57
N LEU A 71 2.29 2.23 0.69
CA LEU A 71 2.75 0.85 0.89
C LEU A 71 4.27 0.74 0.77
N TYR A 72 4.89 1.45 -0.17
CA TYR A 72 6.35 1.50 -0.35
C TYR A 72 7.05 2.03 0.90
N LEU A 73 6.55 3.12 1.49
CA LEU A 73 7.07 3.68 2.74
C LEU A 73 6.95 2.68 3.90
N LYS A 74 5.82 1.97 4.01
CA LYS A 74 5.64 0.92 5.03
C LYS A 74 6.60 -0.25 4.84
N VAL A 75 6.83 -0.68 3.60
CA VAL A 75 7.72 -1.80 3.26
C VAL A 75 9.18 -1.43 3.50
N THR A 76 9.60 -0.23 3.10
CA THR A 76 11.00 0.18 3.16
C THR A 76 11.40 0.85 4.48
N GLY A 77 10.45 1.33 5.26
CA GLY A 77 10.70 2.14 6.45
C GLY A 77 11.32 3.51 6.15
N ARG A 78 11.41 3.90 4.87
CA ARG A 78 11.93 5.21 4.46
C ARG A 78 10.99 6.31 4.88
N LYS A 79 11.54 7.51 5.04
CA LYS A 79 10.72 8.70 5.27
C LYS A 79 10.18 9.22 3.95
N PRO A 80 9.02 9.91 3.96
CA PRO A 80 8.47 10.54 2.76
C PRO A 80 9.49 11.45 2.04
N GLU A 81 10.28 12.20 2.79
CA GLU A 81 11.34 13.08 2.26
C GLU A 81 12.42 12.35 1.44
N ASP A 82 12.70 11.08 1.76
CA ASP A 82 13.69 10.28 1.04
C ASP A 82 13.13 9.72 -0.28
N VAL A 83 11.82 9.52 -0.34
CA VAL A 83 11.12 8.94 -1.50
C VAL A 83 10.59 10.03 -2.43
N PHE A 84 10.23 11.19 -1.87
CA PHE A 84 9.72 12.35 -2.58
C PHE A 84 10.59 13.57 -2.29
N PRO A 85 11.71 13.75 -3.02
CA PRO A 85 12.64 14.86 -2.78
C PRO A 85 11.99 16.24 -2.81
N ALA A 86 10.89 16.40 -3.55
CA ALA A 86 10.10 17.64 -3.61
C ALA A 86 9.55 18.09 -2.24
N LEU A 87 9.27 17.15 -1.31
CA LEU A 87 8.78 17.48 0.04
C LEU A 87 9.82 18.21 0.89
N LYS A 88 11.12 18.13 0.54
CA LYS A 88 12.19 18.82 1.29
C LYS A 88 12.12 20.35 1.15
N HIS A 89 11.38 20.88 0.18
CA HIS A 89 11.30 22.32 -0.11
C HIS A 89 10.02 23.01 0.41
N GLU A 90 9.10 22.31 1.08
CA GLU A 90 7.82 22.90 1.56
C GLU A 90 7.82 23.24 3.07
N MET A 91 8.98 23.49 3.68
CA MET A 91 9.07 24.16 4.99
C MET A 91 9.37 25.65 4.85
N ALA A 92 8.72 26.32 3.91
CA ALA A 92 8.90 27.75 3.64
C ALA A 92 7.58 28.52 3.59
N TYR A 93 6.66 28.26 4.52
CA TYR A 93 5.64 29.24 4.90
C TYR A 93 5.44 29.19 6.41
N ALA A 94 6.21 30.01 7.11
CA ALA A 94 5.98 30.42 8.49
C ALA A 94 5.01 31.62 8.53
#